data_AF-A0A1V9ZZM3-F1
#
_entry.id   AF-A0A1V9ZZM3-F1
#
_cell.length_a   1.000
_cell.length_b   1.000
_cell.length_c   1.000
_cell.angle_alpha   90.00
_cell.angle_beta   90.00
_cell.angle_gamma   90.00
#
_symmetry.space_group_name_H-M   'P 1'
#
loop_
_entity.id
_entity.type
_entity.pdbx_description
1 polymer ?
#
loop_
_entity_poly.entity_id
_entity_poly.type
_entity_poly.pdbx_seq_one_letter_code
_entity_poly.pdbx_strand_id
1 'polypeptide(L)'
;MVRAMNVRNVGDILQCRFKLGAFLTDHNNVRLMKDLHLVQPEWTSINVPVTLVHVIDVNSPLFNMTNEAIREISFLTLCSGFDTTFCETVYARHVYFRHSIELDKAFQNAVMLYHDHVVVDSKKFDSLIYS
;
A
#
# COMPACT_ATOMS: atom_id res chain seq x y z
N MET A 1 6.49 0.03 -3.32
CA MET A 1 5.89 0.32 -1.98
C MET A 1 4.61 1.11 -2.18
N VAL A 2 3.64 1.02 -1.26
CA VAL A 2 2.43 1.88 -1.25
C VAL A 2 2.13 2.32 0.19
N ARG A 3 1.37 3.41 0.38
CA ARG A 3 0.99 3.90 1.71
C ARG A 3 -0.51 3.78 1.96
N ALA A 4 -0.86 3.61 3.23
CA ALA A 4 -2.24 3.69 3.71
C ALA A 4 -2.31 4.54 4.99
N MET A 5 -3.40 5.28 5.14
CA MET A 5 -3.68 6.10 6.33
C MET A 5 -5.16 6.03 6.66
N ASN A 6 -5.50 5.90 7.94
CA ASN A 6 -6.86 6.10 8.40
C ASN A 6 -7.13 7.61 8.53
N VAL A 7 -8.11 8.11 7.79
CA VAL A 7 -8.49 9.55 7.78
C VAL A 7 -9.64 9.86 8.74
N ARG A 8 -10.11 8.87 9.50
CA ARG A 8 -11.22 9.06 10.43
C ARG A 8 -10.75 9.78 11.68
N ASN A 9 -11.54 10.78 12.08
CA ASN A 9 -11.32 11.52 13.33
C ASN A 9 -12.00 10.85 14.53
N VAL A 10 -12.92 9.90 14.29
CA VAL A 10 -13.69 9.17 15.30
C VAL A 10 -13.86 7.73 14.83
N GLY A 11 -13.72 6.79 15.76
CA GLY A 11 -13.88 5.36 15.50
C GLY A 11 -12.59 4.68 15.06
N ASP A 12 -12.40 3.45 15.54
CA ASP A 12 -11.22 2.65 15.24
C ASP A 12 -11.53 1.66 14.11
N ILE A 13 -10.54 1.46 13.25
CA ILE A 13 -10.51 0.30 12.36
C ILE A 13 -9.50 -0.68 12.94
N LEU A 14 -10.02 -1.81 13.42
CA LEU A 14 -9.23 -2.86 14.04
C LEU A 14 -8.95 -3.98 13.05
N GLN A 15 -7.86 -4.71 13.29
CA GLN A 15 -7.50 -5.92 12.54
C GLN A 15 -7.44 -5.67 11.02
N CYS A 16 -6.82 -4.56 10.64
CA CYS A 16 -6.60 -4.21 9.25
C CYS A 16 -5.75 -5.27 8.56
N ARG A 17 -6.26 -5.81 7.45
CA ARG A 17 -5.56 -6.74 6.58
C ARG A 17 -5.47 -6.16 5.17
N PHE A 18 -4.25 -6.14 4.65
CA PHE A 18 -3.94 -5.65 3.32
C PHE A 18 -3.63 -6.78 2.35
N LYS A 19 -4.03 -6.58 1.09
CA LYS A 19 -3.58 -7.34 -0.06
C LYS A 19 -3.09 -6.38 -1.14
N LEU A 20 -2.04 -6.78 -1.83
CA LEU A 20 -1.53 -6.11 -3.01
C LEU A 20 -1.55 -7.11 -4.16
N GLY A 21 -2.07 -6.72 -5.31
CA GLY A 21 -2.10 -7.53 -6.52
C GLY A 21 -1.59 -6.76 -7.73
N ALA A 22 -0.96 -7.46 -8.66
CA ALA A 22 -0.55 -6.96 -9.96
C ALA A 22 -1.40 -7.61 -11.05
N PHE A 23 -1.92 -6.81 -11.99
CA PHE A 23 -2.60 -7.34 -13.17
C PHE A 23 -1.57 -7.62 -14.27
N LEU A 24 -1.22 -8.89 -14.46
CA LEU A 24 -0.26 -9.35 -15.45
C LEU A 24 -0.97 -10.09 -16.59
N THR A 25 -0.38 -10.04 -17.78
CA THR A 25 -0.84 -10.84 -18.92
C THR A 25 0.03 -12.09 -19.04
N ASP A 26 -0.59 -13.25 -19.16
CA ASP A 26 0.13 -14.50 -19.37
C ASP A 26 0.50 -14.74 -20.85
N HIS A 27 1.13 -15.88 -21.13
CA HIS A 27 1.54 -16.27 -22.48
C HIS A 27 0.35 -16.52 -23.44
N ASN A 28 -0.85 -16.76 -22.91
CA ASN A 28 -2.08 -16.95 -23.69
C ASN A 28 -2.82 -15.62 -23.91
N ASN A 29 -2.18 -14.49 -23.58
CA ASN A 29 -2.77 -13.16 -23.64
C ASN A 29 -3.97 -12.98 -22.69
N VAL A 30 -4.05 -13.78 -21.62
CA VAL A 30 -5.07 -13.67 -20.59
C VAL A 30 -4.57 -12.78 -19.46
N ARG A 31 -5.38 -11.77 -19.11
CA ARG A 31 -5.08 -10.88 -17.98
C ARG A 31 -5.50 -11.53 -16.66
N LEU A 32 -4.55 -11.74 -15.77
CA LEU A 32 -4.73 -12.36 -14.46
C LEU A 32 -4.20 -11.45 -13.36
N MET A 33 -4.84 -11.48 -12.20
CA MET A 33 -4.29 -10.86 -11.00
C MET A 33 -3.34 -11.83 -10.30
N LYS A 34 -2.10 -11.40 -10.05
CA LYS A 34 -1.13 -12.11 -9.23
C LYS A 34 -0.97 -11.42 -7.89
N ASP A 35 -1.08 -12.17 -6.80
CA ASP A 35 -0.85 -11.65 -5.46
C ASP A 35 0.63 -11.28 -5.28
N LEU A 36 0.87 -10.11 -4.70
CA LEU A 36 2.19 -9.62 -4.31
C LEU A 36 2.31 -9.69 -2.80
N HIS A 37 3.21 -10.54 -2.31
CA HIS A 37 3.40 -10.76 -0.89
C HIS A 37 3.88 -9.49 -0.18
N LEU A 38 3.14 -9.04 0.83
CA LEU A 38 3.53 -7.92 1.66
C LEU A 38 4.36 -8.41 2.85
N VAL A 39 5.44 -7.68 3.18
CA VAL A 39 6.28 -7.95 4.35
C VAL A 39 5.45 -7.95 5.64
N GLN A 40 4.54 -6.98 5.76
CA GLN A 40 3.60 -6.87 6.86
C GLN A 40 2.20 -6.56 6.33
N PRO A 41 1.36 -7.59 6.10
CA PRO A 41 0.01 -7.42 5.58
C PRO A 41 -1.01 -7.05 6.66
N GLU A 42 -0.71 -7.28 7.94
CA GLU A 42 -1.66 -7.14 9.03
C GLU A 42 -1.22 -6.07 10.04
N TRP A 43 -2.18 -5.26 10.45
CA TRP A 43 -2.01 -4.16 11.39
C TRP A 43 -3.19 -4.16 12.36
N THR A 44 -2.92 -4.19 13.66
CA THR A 44 -3.98 -4.16 14.69
C THR A 44 -4.83 -2.89 14.56
N SER A 45 -4.21 -1.77 14.25
CA SER A 45 -4.84 -0.48 13.97
C SER A 45 -3.88 0.39 13.12
N ILE A 46 -4.42 1.42 12.45
CA ILE A 46 -3.65 2.35 11.60
C ILE A 46 -3.85 3.76 12.13
N ASN A 47 -3.05 4.13 13.13
CA ASN A 47 -3.13 5.45 13.76
C ASN A 47 -2.17 6.47 13.14
N VAL A 48 -1.18 5.98 12.39
CA VAL A 48 -0.24 6.77 11.60
C VAL A 48 -0.14 6.15 10.20
N PRO A 49 0.35 6.89 9.18
CA PRO A 49 0.60 6.32 7.86
C PRO A 49 1.47 5.07 7.93
N VAL A 50 0.99 3.97 7.35
CA VAL A 50 1.75 2.73 7.21
C VAL A 50 2.27 2.60 5.78
N THR A 51 3.48 2.05 5.64
CA THR A 51 4.06 1.75 4.32
C THR A 51 4.01 0.25 4.09
N LEU A 52 3.25 -0.16 3.09
CA LEU A 52 3.15 -1.54 2.64
C LEU A 52 4.27 -1.83 1.64
N VAL A 53 5.06 -2.84 1.96
CA VAL A 53 6.26 -3.21 1.20
C VAL A 53 6.06 -4.59 0.59
N HIS A 54 6.19 -4.67 -0.72
CA HIS A 54 6.42 -5.92 -1.44
C HIS A 54 7.89 -5.92 -1.88
N VAL A 55 8.63 -6.98 -1.52
CA VAL A 55 10.01 -7.17 -1.94
C VAL A 55 10.02 -7.88 -3.29
N ILE A 56 10.73 -7.30 -4.26
CA ILE A 56 10.92 -7.92 -5.57
C ILE A 56 12.15 -8.82 -5.50
N ASP A 57 11.97 -10.02 -4.95
CA ASP A 57 12.97 -11.10 -4.93
C ASP A 57 12.61 -12.20 -5.94
N VAL A 58 13.37 -13.31 -5.95
CA VAL A 58 13.16 -14.46 -6.86
C VAL A 58 11.76 -15.07 -6.80
N ASN A 59 11.01 -14.88 -5.72
CA ASN A 59 9.65 -15.39 -5.56
C ASN A 59 8.59 -14.37 -6.01
N SER A 60 8.98 -13.13 -6.29
CA SER A 60 8.09 -12.10 -6.79
C SER A 60 7.67 -12.39 -8.24
N PRO A 61 6.38 -12.25 -8.59
CA PRO A 61 5.93 -12.24 -9.98
C PRO A 61 6.59 -11.15 -10.84
N LEU A 62 7.25 -10.17 -10.21
CA LEU A 62 7.89 -9.03 -10.88
C LEU A 62 9.41 -9.20 -11.03
N PHE A 63 10.02 -10.29 -10.52
CA PHE A 63 11.48 -10.44 -10.39
C PHE A 63 12.27 -10.16 -11.68
N ASN A 64 11.80 -10.68 -12.81
CA ASN A 64 12.48 -10.60 -14.11
C ASN A 64 11.95 -9.46 -15.00
N MET A 65 11.11 -8.57 -14.46
CA MET A 65 10.55 -7.45 -15.23
C MET A 65 11.46 -6.24 -15.18
N THR A 66 11.60 -5.51 -16.29
CA THR A 66 12.29 -4.23 -16.28
C THR A 66 11.45 -3.17 -15.59
N ASN A 67 12.11 -2.10 -15.15
CA ASN A 67 11.47 -0.93 -14.57
C ASN A 67 10.37 -0.33 -15.46
N GLU A 68 10.60 -0.27 -16.77
CA GLU A 68 9.64 0.21 -17.77
C GLU A 68 8.43 -0.73 -17.86
N ALA A 69 8.68 -2.05 -17.88
CA ALA A 69 7.60 -3.03 -17.89
C ALA A 69 6.75 -2.95 -16.61
N ILE A 70 7.39 -2.76 -15.44
CA ILE A 70 6.69 -2.58 -14.16
C ILE A 70 5.80 -1.34 -14.19
N ARG A 71 6.25 -0.24 -14.79
CA ARG A 71 5.43 0.97 -14.93
C ARG A 71 4.17 0.77 -15.77
N GLU A 72 4.13 -0.16 -16.70
CA GLU A 72 2.92 -0.44 -17.49
C GLU A 72 1.90 -1.32 -16.73
N ILE A 73 2.29 -1.91 -15.59
CA ILE A 73 1.42 -2.77 -14.79
C ILE A 73 0.41 -1.92 -14.02
N SER A 74 -0.83 -2.39 -13.94
CA SER A 74 -1.80 -1.87 -12.97
C SER A 74 -1.73 -2.68 -11.68
N PHE A 75 -1.75 -2.00 -10.54
CA PHE A 75 -1.74 -2.63 -9.22
C PHE A 75 -3.05 -2.37 -8.48
N LEU A 76 -3.51 -3.33 -7.69
CA LEU A 76 -4.66 -3.19 -6.79
C LEU A 76 -4.20 -3.36 -5.35
N THR A 77 -4.46 -2.37 -4.51
CA THR A 77 -4.40 -2.54 -3.05
C THR A 77 -5.80 -2.67 -2.50
N LEU A 78 -6.01 -3.65 -1.63
CA LEU A 78 -7.24 -3.88 -0.89
C LEU A 78 -6.90 -3.86 0.60
N CYS A 79 -7.72 -3.17 1.39
CA CYS A 79 -7.72 -3.21 2.84
C CYS A 79 -9.09 -3.66 3.32
N SER A 80 -9.12 -4.56 4.30
CA SER A 80 -10.30 -4.88 5.09
C SER A 80 -10.01 -4.64 6.56
N GLY A 81 -10.98 -4.23 7.35
CA GLY A 81 -10.84 -4.13 8.81
C GLY A 81 -12.19 -4.04 9.49
N PHE A 82 -12.23 -4.24 10.80
CA PHE A 82 -13.44 -4.15 11.61
C PHE A 82 -13.63 -2.73 12.13
N ASP A 83 -14.74 -2.11 11.78
CA ASP A 83 -15.13 -0.78 12.23
C ASP A 83 -15.88 -0.88 13.55
N THR A 84 -15.32 -0.32 14.62
CA THR A 84 -15.94 -0.38 15.96
C THR A 84 -17.15 0.52 16.12
N THR A 85 -17.37 1.49 15.23
CA THR A 85 -18.50 2.42 15.29
C THR A 85 -19.76 1.78 14.73
N PHE A 86 -19.62 1.07 13.62
CA PHE A 86 -20.73 0.38 12.96
C PHE A 86 -20.82 -1.11 13.32
N CYS A 87 -19.81 -1.64 14.02
CA CYS A 87 -19.65 -3.06 14.34
C CYS A 87 -19.67 -3.96 13.10
N GLU A 88 -19.04 -3.51 12.02
CA GLU A 88 -19.04 -4.19 10.71
C GLU A 88 -17.65 -4.21 10.07
N THR A 89 -17.41 -5.18 9.20
CA THR A 89 -16.19 -5.21 8.38
C THR A 89 -16.31 -4.21 7.24
N VAL A 90 -15.39 -3.25 7.20
CA VAL A 90 -15.27 -2.26 6.14
C VAL A 90 -14.14 -2.61 5.17
N TYR A 91 -14.26 -2.12 3.95
CA TYR A 91 -13.30 -2.36 2.88
C TYR A 91 -12.91 -1.06 2.19
N ALA A 92 -11.62 -0.92 1.87
CA ALA A 92 -11.09 0.14 1.04
C ALA A 92 -10.25 -0.47 -0.08
N ARG A 93 -10.32 0.10 -1.28
CA ARG A 93 -9.51 -0.34 -2.42
C ARG A 93 -8.93 0.84 -3.17
N HIS A 94 -7.75 0.66 -3.76
CA HIS A 94 -7.15 1.63 -4.64
C HIS A 94 -6.44 0.93 -5.80
N VAL A 95 -6.59 1.47 -7.00
CA VAL A 95 -5.93 0.97 -8.21
C VAL A 95 -4.89 1.98 -8.64
N TYR A 96 -3.65 1.54 -8.76
CA TYR A 96 -2.53 2.32 -9.27
C TYR A 96 -2.33 2.00 -10.74
N PHE A 97 -2.21 3.04 -11.56
CA PHE A 97 -1.93 2.95 -12.99
C PHE A 97 -0.54 3.50 -13.29
N ARG A 98 -0.14 3.45 -14.57
CA ARG A 98 1.17 3.88 -15.07
C ARG A 98 1.70 5.18 -14.47
N HIS A 99 0.86 6.21 -14.44
CA HIS A 99 1.24 7.55 -13.97
C HIS A 99 1.36 7.66 -12.44
N SER A 100 0.95 6.64 -11.71
CA SER A 100 1.05 6.58 -10.24
C SER A 100 2.31 5.85 -9.76
N ILE A 101 3.09 5.26 -10.68
CA ILE A 101 4.26 4.45 -10.35
C ILE A 101 5.52 5.28 -10.52
N GLU A 102 6.14 5.55 -9.39
CA GLU A 102 7.43 6.24 -9.30
C GLU A 102 8.53 5.25 -8.93
N LEU A 103 9.60 5.26 -9.73
CA LEU A 103 10.76 4.39 -9.57
C LEU A 103 11.89 5.17 -8.88
N ASP A 104 12.74 4.46 -8.13
CA ASP A 104 13.89 5.03 -7.42
C ASP A 104 13.51 6.20 -6.49
N LYS A 105 12.29 6.13 -5.94
CA LYS A 105 11.73 7.07 -4.98
C LYS A 105 11.42 6.37 -3.67
N ALA A 106 11.63 7.10 -2.58
CA ALA A 106 11.14 6.77 -1.26
C ALA A 106 10.04 7.76 -0.86
N PHE A 107 9.13 7.34 -0.01
CA PHE A 107 8.18 8.28 0.54
C PHE A 107 8.82 9.14 1.63
N GLN A 108 8.56 10.45 1.61
CA GLN A 108 9.03 11.37 2.64
C GLN A 108 8.44 11.00 4.01
N ASN A 109 9.23 11.07 5.08
CA ASN A 109 8.72 10.81 6.42
C ASN A 109 7.60 11.81 6.78
N ALA A 110 6.43 11.27 7.13
CA ALA A 110 5.24 12.01 7.52
C ALA A 110 4.97 11.97 9.03
N VAL A 111 5.76 11.21 9.81
CA VAL A 111 5.58 11.03 11.24
C VAL A 111 6.76 11.65 11.98
N MET A 112 6.45 12.57 12.89
CA MET A 112 7.42 13.22 13.78
C MET A 112 7.13 12.79 15.21
N LEU A 113 8.16 12.29 15.90
CA LEU A 113 8.08 11.86 17.28
C LEU A 113 8.67 12.95 18.17
N TYR A 114 7.87 13.41 19.14
CA TYR A 114 8.30 14.29 20.21
C TYR A 114 8.28 13.53 21.54
N HIS A 115 8.77 14.16 22.60
CA HIS A 115 8.88 13.49 23.90
C HIS A 115 7.50 13.09 24.48
N ASP A 116 6.46 13.88 24.21
CA ASP A 116 5.14 13.79 24.80
C ASP A 116 4.03 13.47 23.78
N HIS A 117 4.31 13.58 22.48
CA HIS A 117 3.30 13.42 21.44
C HIS A 117 3.87 12.97 20.09
N VAL A 118 2.98 12.53 19.20
CA VAL A 118 3.27 12.18 17.81
C VAL A 118 2.53 13.14 16.89
N VAL A 119 3.23 13.68 15.89
CA VAL A 119 2.62 14.54 14.86
C VAL A 119 2.65 13.82 13.52
N VAL A 120 1.49 13.72 12.88
CA VAL A 120 1.34 13.26 11.49
C VAL A 120 1.14 14.46 10.58
N ASP A 121 2.08 14.68 9.67
CA ASP A 121 1.96 15.70 8.63
C ASP A 121 1.34 15.08 7.37
N SER A 122 0.01 15.15 7.27
CA SER A 122 -0.74 14.59 6.15
C SER A 122 -0.35 15.17 4.79
N LYS A 123 0.27 16.36 4.73
CA LYS A 123 0.75 16.93 3.46
C LYS A 123 1.94 16.16 2.89
N LYS A 124 2.69 15.46 3.76
CA LYS A 124 3.81 14.59 3.38
C LYS A 124 3.40 13.16 3.07
N PHE A 125 2.12 12.81 3.18
CA PHE A 125 1.62 11.44 2.98
C PHE A 125 1.99 10.91 1.59
N ASP A 126 1.69 11.66 0.54
CA ASP A 126 2.01 11.29 -0.85
C ASP A 126 3.31 11.93 -1.37
N SER A 127 4.05 12.64 -0.51
CA SER A 127 5.31 13.28 -0.92
C SER A 127 6.42 12.25 -1.12
N LEU A 128 7.16 12.38 -2.22
CA LEU A 128 8.24 11.48 -2.61
C LEU A 128 9.59 12.20 -2.62
N ILE A 129 10.63 11.50 -2.18
CA ILE A 129 12.03 11.93 -2.19
C ILE A 129 12.87 10.91 -2.96
N TYR A 130 14.04 11.32 -3.46
CA TYR A 130 15.00 10.36 -4.01
C TYR A 130 15.57 9.51 -2.87
N SER A 131 15.72 8.21 -3.11
CA SER A 131 16.34 7.28 -2.18
C SER A 131 17.85 7.35 -2.22
#